data_AF-A0A6A9T5M6-F1
#
_entry.id   AF-A0A6A9T5M6-F1
#
_cell.length_a   1.000
_cell.length_b   1.000
_cell.length_c   1.000
_cell.angle_alpha   90.00
_cell.angle_beta   90.00
_cell.angle_gamma   90.00
#
_symmetry.space_group_name_H-M   'P 1'
#
loop_
_entity.id
_entity.type
_entity.pdbx_description
1 polymer ?
#
loop_
_entity_poly.entity_id
_entity_poly.type
_entity_poly.pdbx_seq_one_letter_code
_entity_poly.pdbx_strand_id
1 'polypeptide(L)'
;MTNRAVTEPIGVILLVAVVVVASVTLGTGILLQTSAIQDRTDSTRLNVKTEVTESTVTVRHVGGPDFETGDVRLLLRGDADRVGPYTLDATEVDGAGLGDGTFDVGDEATLNHSFTGYVEVLLFDTESGDQLYRTLRSAAPEEPDPPAPENEPPTAVASSLDQVAEGYSITLDGSDSVDTDGSIVSYSWTIASGAGSISEDDTGTPNATYSAPADVTGDQPVTVELTVTDDDGATDTATRTVTVVDTDTAQPPEDGNGDGSAFDDPNGNGVYDPGEVVISKEDLEDGFDDPDVDLVIYPEVGTVTASGDPVDITAKTITAGSDFRANGDTIRLTATGDIRIDGVTLDANSNDGITITSTDGRIFANESTMTANNGAIALDSNGDIYLVSASLDGGGYNADLGTPTATLHVDQLSLAGQGNNPGILEYDPNDATVNGTPAEGTVAP
;
A
#
# COMPACT_ATOMS: atom_id res chain seq x y z
N MET A 1 -36.27 68.18 23.27
CA MET A 1 -36.83 67.10 22.44
C MET A 1 -35.70 66.10 22.23
N THR A 2 -35.65 65.01 23.02
CA THR A 2 -36.07 63.65 22.57
C THR A 2 -35.38 63.26 21.27
N ASN A 3 -34.55 62.24 21.13
CA ASN A 3 -34.46 60.92 21.78
C ASN A 3 -33.01 60.44 21.65
N ARG A 4 -32.39 59.93 22.73
CA ARG A 4 -31.36 58.89 22.60
C ARG A 4 -32.08 57.58 22.86
N ALA A 5 -32.29 56.82 21.79
CA ALA A 5 -32.90 55.51 21.87
C ALA A 5 -32.02 54.60 22.73
N VAL A 6 -32.68 53.97 23.68
CA VAL A 6 -32.21 52.88 24.53
C VAL A 6 -31.99 51.67 23.64
N THR A 7 -30.77 51.15 23.60
CA THR A 7 -30.51 49.82 23.03
C THR A 7 -30.66 48.80 24.15
N GLU A 8 -31.57 47.85 23.97
CA GLU A 8 -31.77 46.72 24.88
C GLU A 8 -30.52 45.83 24.91
N PRO A 9 -30.18 45.19 26.05
CA PRO A 9 -29.20 44.12 26.05
C PRO A 9 -29.84 42.88 25.41
N ILE A 10 -29.46 42.58 24.17
CA ILE A 10 -29.68 41.27 23.59
C ILE A 10 -28.82 40.30 24.40
N GLY A 11 -29.49 39.41 25.15
CA GLY A 11 -28.84 38.31 25.83
C GLY A 11 -28.14 37.42 24.82
N VAL A 12 -26.81 37.48 24.81
CA VAL A 12 -25.99 36.45 24.17
C VAL A 12 -26.03 35.25 25.11
N ILE A 13 -26.83 34.25 24.77
CA ILE A 13 -26.66 32.90 25.31
C ILE A 13 -25.35 32.38 24.69
N LEU A 14 -24.27 32.54 25.43
CA LEU A 14 -23.00 31.90 25.13
C LEU A 14 -23.19 30.41 25.43
N LEU A 15 -23.55 29.62 24.41
CA LEU A 15 -23.47 28.17 24.49
C LEU A 15 -21.98 27.80 24.46
N VAL A 16 -21.33 27.87 25.63
CA VAL A 16 -20.00 27.28 25.81
C VAL A 16 -20.22 25.78 25.83
N ALA A 17 -20.09 25.14 24.67
CA ALA A 17 -19.81 23.72 24.59
C ALA A 17 -18.43 23.51 25.22
N VAL A 18 -18.41 23.22 26.52
CA VAL A 18 -17.23 22.67 27.17
C VAL A 18 -17.13 21.24 26.67
N VAL A 19 -16.48 21.06 25.51
CA VAL A 19 -15.96 19.75 25.13
C VAL A 19 -14.80 19.50 26.06
N VAL A 20 -15.06 18.80 27.16
CA VAL A 20 -13.99 18.13 27.90
C VAL A 20 -13.52 17.02 26.98
N VAL A 21 -12.53 17.32 26.14
CA VAL A 21 -11.71 16.28 25.51
C VAL A 21 -10.89 15.68 26.66
N ALA A 22 -11.48 14.70 27.35
CA ALA A 22 -10.69 13.73 28.07
C ALA A 22 -9.99 12.91 26.98
N SER A 23 -8.83 13.37 26.55
CA SER A 23 -7.89 12.54 25.81
C SER A 23 -7.44 11.45 26.78
N VAL A 24 -8.19 10.35 26.81
CA VAL A 24 -7.63 9.08 27.26
C VAL A 24 -6.67 8.70 26.15
N THR A 25 -5.39 8.92 26.40
CA THR A 25 -4.34 8.28 25.63
C THR A 25 -4.54 6.77 25.82
N LEU A 26 -5.29 6.13 24.93
CA LEU A 26 -5.25 4.68 24.75
C LEU A 26 -3.90 4.39 24.11
N GLY A 27 -2.87 4.38 24.95
CA GLY A 27 -1.58 3.81 24.61
C GLY A 27 -1.78 2.32 24.39
N THR A 28 -1.83 1.95 23.11
CA THR A 28 -1.20 0.77 22.53
C THR A 28 -0.87 -0.35 23.52
N GLY A 29 -1.64 -1.44 23.44
CA GLY A 29 -1.18 -2.78 23.76
C GLY A 29 -0.45 -2.95 25.08
N ILE A 30 -1.21 -3.08 26.17
CA ILE A 30 -0.72 -3.95 27.24
C ILE A 30 -1.04 -5.37 26.80
N LEU A 31 -0.14 -5.95 25.99
CA LEU A 31 0.20 -7.35 26.21
C LEU A 31 0.60 -7.39 27.69
N LEU A 32 -0.31 -7.83 28.57
CA LEU A 32 0.12 -8.29 29.88
C LEU A 32 0.89 -9.56 29.59
N GLN A 33 2.17 -9.41 29.23
CA GLN A 33 3.18 -10.27 29.82
C GLN A 33 2.84 -10.26 31.30
N THR A 34 2.21 -11.34 31.78
CA THR A 34 2.24 -11.67 33.18
C THR A 34 3.69 -11.55 33.56
N SER A 35 4.03 -10.49 34.29
CA SER A 35 5.33 -10.38 34.92
C SER A 35 5.35 -11.54 35.90
N ALA A 36 5.85 -12.68 35.43
CA ALA A 36 6.49 -13.64 36.27
C ALA A 36 7.46 -12.80 37.10
N ILE A 37 7.12 -12.62 38.38
CA ILE A 37 8.07 -12.11 39.34
C ILE A 37 9.14 -13.21 39.44
N GLN A 38 10.10 -13.15 38.52
CA GLN A 38 11.43 -13.68 38.71
C GLN A 38 12.03 -12.87 39.86
N ASP A 39 11.97 -13.42 41.06
CA ASP A 39 13.15 -13.63 41.91
C ASP A 39 12.67 -14.17 43.27
N ARG A 40 12.74 -15.50 43.41
CA ARG A 40 13.07 -16.28 44.61
C ARG A 40 12.76 -17.75 44.34
N THR A 41 13.80 -18.46 43.87
CA THR A 41 14.02 -19.92 43.93
C THR A 41 12.80 -20.84 43.81
N ASP A 42 12.65 -21.37 42.60
CA ASP A 42 11.87 -22.53 42.17
C ASP A 42 11.76 -23.67 43.20
N SER A 43 10.51 -24.01 43.59
CA SER A 43 9.97 -25.38 43.80
C SER A 43 8.56 -25.38 44.45
N THR A 44 8.04 -24.25 44.95
CA THR A 44 6.87 -24.23 45.88
C THR A 44 5.65 -23.42 45.41
N ARG A 45 5.62 -22.85 44.21
CA ARG A 45 4.51 -21.96 43.81
C ARG A 45 3.40 -22.73 43.10
N LEU A 46 2.33 -22.98 43.82
CA LEU A 46 1.01 -23.40 43.32
C LEU A 46 0.59 -22.49 42.14
N ASN A 47 0.41 -23.06 40.94
CA ASN A 47 -0.02 -22.31 39.77
C ASN A 47 -1.55 -22.38 39.66
N VAL A 48 -2.20 -21.22 39.78
CA VAL A 48 -3.66 -21.14 39.93
C VAL A 48 -4.25 -20.15 38.93
N LYS A 49 -5.32 -20.56 38.27
CA LYS A 49 -6.21 -19.65 37.54
C LYS A 49 -7.38 -19.25 38.45
N THR A 50 -7.70 -17.97 38.47
CA THR A 50 -8.81 -17.44 39.27
C THR A 50 -9.83 -16.75 38.39
N GLU A 51 -11.09 -17.03 38.65
CA GLU A 51 -12.25 -16.42 38.02
C GLU A 51 -13.12 -15.80 39.12
N VAL A 52 -13.57 -14.57 38.91
CA VAL A 52 -14.39 -13.82 39.87
C VAL A 52 -15.62 -13.34 39.15
N THR A 53 -16.79 -13.68 39.69
CA THR A 53 -18.09 -13.20 39.23
C THR A 53 -18.67 -12.23 40.26
N GLU A 54 -19.91 -11.78 40.08
CA GLU A 54 -20.62 -10.97 41.07
C GLU A 54 -20.84 -11.70 42.41
N SER A 55 -20.83 -13.03 42.42
CA SER A 55 -21.23 -13.82 43.58
C SER A 55 -20.28 -14.95 43.95
N THR A 56 -19.27 -15.24 43.12
CA THR A 56 -18.36 -16.37 43.33
C THR A 56 -16.92 -16.03 42.95
N VAL A 57 -15.97 -16.62 43.69
CA VAL A 57 -14.58 -16.76 43.26
C VAL A 57 -14.31 -18.23 43.05
N THR A 58 -13.88 -18.60 41.85
CA THR A 58 -13.41 -19.95 41.52
C THR A 58 -11.89 -19.93 41.36
N VAL A 59 -11.24 -20.90 42.01
CA VAL A 59 -9.80 -21.06 42.10
C VAL A 59 -9.47 -22.43 41.52
N ARG A 60 -8.75 -22.47 40.40
CA ARG A 60 -8.39 -23.70 39.69
C ARG A 60 -6.90 -23.97 39.73
N HIS A 61 -6.49 -25.16 40.15
CA HIS A 61 -5.10 -25.61 40.02
C HIS A 61 -4.79 -25.90 38.55
N VAL A 62 -3.79 -25.23 37.99
CA VAL A 62 -3.42 -25.36 36.57
C VAL A 62 -1.95 -25.79 36.39
N GLY A 63 -1.23 -26.09 37.48
CA GLY A 63 0.15 -26.58 37.44
C GLY A 63 0.94 -26.39 38.73
N GLY A 64 2.10 -27.04 38.83
CA GLY A 64 2.92 -27.07 40.05
C GLY A 64 2.68 -28.36 40.86
N PRO A 65 3.28 -28.48 42.06
CA PRO A 65 3.09 -29.63 42.93
C PRO A 65 1.65 -29.71 43.47
N ASP A 66 1.21 -30.93 43.77
CA ASP A 66 -0.06 -31.18 44.48
C ASP A 66 0.10 -30.82 45.96
N PHE A 67 -0.99 -30.37 46.58
CA PHE A 67 -1.02 -29.99 48.00
C PHE A 67 -2.11 -30.78 48.72
N GLU A 68 -1.92 -31.11 50.00
CA GLU A 68 -3.04 -31.57 50.81
C GLU A 68 -4.05 -30.41 50.95
N THR A 69 -5.34 -30.68 50.73
CA THR A 69 -6.43 -29.69 50.83
C THR A 69 -6.44 -28.97 52.20
N GLY A 70 -6.04 -29.69 53.27
CA GLY A 70 -5.86 -29.12 54.62
C GLY A 70 -4.70 -28.11 54.76
N ASP A 71 -3.75 -28.14 53.83
CA ASP A 71 -2.54 -27.31 53.82
C ASP A 71 -2.72 -26.01 53.03
N VAL A 72 -3.86 -25.82 52.37
CA VAL A 72 -4.18 -24.58 51.65
C VAL A 72 -5.37 -23.85 52.29
N ARG A 73 -5.17 -22.58 52.63
CA ARG A 73 -6.23 -21.66 53.09
C ARG A 73 -6.51 -20.59 52.04
N LEU A 74 -7.77 -20.44 51.68
CA LEU A 74 -8.26 -19.40 50.79
C LEU A 74 -8.89 -18.25 51.58
N LEU A 75 -8.55 -17.01 51.25
CA LEU A 75 -9.11 -15.81 51.85
C LEU A 75 -9.51 -14.83 50.74
N LEU A 76 -10.74 -14.34 50.80
CA LEU A 76 -11.21 -13.26 49.94
C LEU A 76 -11.29 -11.97 50.75
N ARG A 77 -10.83 -10.86 50.19
CA ARG A 77 -10.92 -9.53 50.79
C ARG A 77 -11.48 -8.54 49.76
N GLY A 78 -12.56 -7.87 50.11
CA GLY A 78 -13.07 -6.71 49.37
C GLY A 78 -12.68 -5.39 50.04
N ASP A 79 -13.22 -4.29 49.54
CA ASP A 79 -12.86 -2.93 49.99
C ASP A 79 -13.12 -2.67 51.50
N ALA A 80 -14.11 -3.34 52.11
CA ALA A 80 -14.42 -3.19 53.54
C ALA A 80 -14.73 -4.51 54.28
N ASP A 81 -14.83 -5.63 53.56
CA ASP A 81 -15.30 -6.92 54.08
C ASP A 81 -14.33 -8.06 53.72
N ARG A 82 -14.45 -9.20 54.42
CA ARG A 82 -13.64 -10.41 54.18
C ARG A 82 -14.47 -11.68 54.28
N VAL A 83 -14.16 -12.66 53.44
CA VAL A 83 -14.71 -14.02 53.47
C VAL A 83 -13.56 -15.00 53.65
N GLY A 84 -13.64 -15.86 54.67
CA GLY A 84 -12.57 -16.77 55.08
C GLY A 84 -11.78 -16.29 56.33
N PRO A 85 -10.62 -16.90 56.65
CA PRO A 85 -9.93 -17.92 55.86
C PRO A 85 -10.70 -19.24 55.82
N TYR A 86 -10.81 -19.80 54.63
CA TYR A 86 -11.47 -21.06 54.33
C TYR A 86 -10.39 -22.12 54.13
N THR A 87 -10.42 -23.20 54.90
CA THR A 87 -9.60 -24.39 54.60
C THR A 87 -10.33 -25.16 53.52
N LEU A 88 -9.66 -25.54 52.44
CA LEU A 88 -10.27 -26.37 51.40
C LEU A 88 -10.63 -27.72 52.03
N ASP A 89 -11.91 -28.07 52.05
CA ASP A 89 -12.35 -29.42 52.39
C ASP A 89 -12.35 -30.25 51.11
N ALA A 90 -11.78 -31.47 51.14
CA ALA A 90 -11.88 -32.45 50.04
C ALA A 90 -13.35 -32.72 49.62
N THR A 91 -14.27 -32.42 50.54
CA THR A 91 -15.70 -32.08 50.40
C THR A 91 -16.17 -31.35 49.14
N GLU A 92 -15.44 -30.28 48.86
CA GLU A 92 -15.94 -29.08 48.18
C GLU A 92 -15.04 -28.66 47.02
N VAL A 93 -14.01 -29.44 46.77
CA VAL A 93 -13.17 -29.37 45.58
C VAL A 93 -13.84 -30.20 44.49
N ASP A 94 -14.12 -29.59 43.34
CA ASP A 94 -14.65 -30.27 42.15
C ASP A 94 -13.50 -30.53 41.18
N GLY A 95 -13.38 -31.73 40.59
CA GLY A 95 -12.20 -32.07 39.77
C GLY A 95 -11.80 -33.55 39.73
N ALA A 96 -10.56 -33.80 39.31
CA ALA A 96 -10.06 -35.13 38.94
C ALA A 96 -9.25 -35.79 40.07
N GLY A 97 -9.79 -35.84 41.29
CA GLY A 97 -9.13 -36.45 42.47
C GLY A 97 -10.08 -36.64 43.67
N LEU A 98 -11.40 -36.58 43.44
CA LEU A 98 -12.39 -36.38 44.51
C LEU A 98 -12.22 -37.29 45.74
N GLY A 99 -11.90 -36.67 46.87
CA GLY A 99 -11.98 -37.29 48.20
C GLY A 99 -10.72 -38.02 48.69
N ASP A 100 -9.58 -37.88 48.02
CA ASP A 100 -8.28 -38.40 48.51
C ASP A 100 -7.52 -37.43 49.43
N GLY A 101 -7.98 -36.17 49.51
CA GLY A 101 -7.43 -35.17 50.39
C GLY A 101 -6.39 -34.26 49.74
N THR A 102 -6.10 -34.40 48.44
CA THR A 102 -5.19 -33.52 47.69
C THR A 102 -5.94 -32.54 46.77
N PHE A 103 -5.31 -31.41 46.48
CA PHE A 103 -5.76 -30.38 45.53
C PHE A 103 -4.85 -30.48 44.30
N ASP A 104 -5.27 -31.31 43.35
CA ASP A 104 -4.47 -31.74 42.20
C ASP A 104 -4.63 -30.80 41.01
N VAL A 105 -3.73 -30.90 40.03
CA VAL A 105 -3.88 -30.17 38.75
C VAL A 105 -5.22 -30.52 38.09
N GLY A 106 -6.06 -29.50 37.91
CA GLY A 106 -7.39 -29.62 37.33
C GLY A 106 -8.52 -29.46 38.33
N ASP A 107 -8.23 -29.50 39.63
CA ASP A 107 -9.18 -29.29 40.71
C ASP A 107 -9.57 -27.82 40.86
N GLU A 108 -10.81 -27.59 41.29
CA GLU A 108 -11.45 -26.29 41.43
C GLU A 108 -12.10 -26.13 42.79
N ALA A 109 -11.89 -24.97 43.42
CA ALA A 109 -12.56 -24.57 44.65
C ALA A 109 -13.34 -23.27 44.41
N THR A 110 -14.61 -23.25 44.80
CA THR A 110 -15.49 -22.09 44.60
C THR A 110 -16.02 -21.55 45.91
N LEU A 111 -15.81 -20.25 46.16
CA LEU A 111 -16.34 -19.53 47.33
C LEU A 111 -17.36 -18.50 46.91
N ASN A 112 -18.48 -18.47 47.61
CA ASN A 112 -19.48 -17.42 47.44
C ASN A 112 -19.04 -16.12 48.14
N HIS A 113 -19.35 -14.97 47.54
CA HIS A 113 -19.19 -13.64 48.13
C HIS A 113 -20.33 -12.69 47.76
N SER A 114 -20.26 -11.46 48.28
CA SER A 114 -21.19 -10.36 47.98
C SER A 114 -20.49 -9.03 47.70
N PHE A 115 -19.18 -9.08 47.42
CA PHE A 115 -18.39 -7.91 47.02
C PHE A 115 -18.87 -7.35 45.68
N THR A 116 -18.93 -6.02 45.58
CA THR A 116 -19.39 -5.30 44.37
C THR A 116 -18.28 -4.53 43.67
N GLY A 117 -17.07 -4.53 44.24
CA GLY A 117 -15.88 -3.85 43.72
C GLY A 117 -14.78 -4.84 43.39
N TYR A 118 -13.55 -4.55 43.82
CA TYR A 118 -12.46 -5.49 43.64
C TYR A 118 -12.43 -6.55 44.76
N VAL A 119 -12.16 -7.79 44.36
CA VAL A 119 -11.92 -8.92 45.24
C VAL A 119 -10.45 -9.29 45.16
N GLU A 120 -9.78 -9.17 46.28
CA GLU A 120 -8.45 -9.69 46.50
C GLU A 120 -8.57 -11.17 46.92
N VAL A 121 -7.98 -12.07 46.13
CA VAL A 121 -7.97 -13.51 46.37
C VAL A 121 -6.59 -13.90 46.87
N LEU A 122 -6.50 -14.49 48.07
CA LEU A 122 -5.24 -14.89 48.68
C LEU A 122 -5.26 -16.38 49.04
N LEU A 123 -4.19 -17.11 48.69
CA LEU A 123 -3.97 -18.48 49.15
C LEU A 123 -2.75 -18.51 50.07
N PHE A 124 -2.84 -19.26 51.17
CA PHE A 124 -1.80 -19.44 52.16
C PHE A 124 -1.54 -20.91 52.45
N ASP A 125 -0.28 -21.24 52.72
CA ASP A 125 0.13 -22.51 53.31
C ASP A 125 -0.23 -22.52 54.81
N THR A 126 -0.90 -23.56 55.31
CA THR A 126 -1.41 -23.56 56.69
C THR A 126 -0.37 -23.90 57.74
N GLU A 127 0.70 -24.61 57.36
CA GLU A 127 1.77 -25.03 58.28
C GLU A 127 2.78 -23.90 58.51
N SER A 128 3.25 -23.30 57.42
CA SER A 128 4.24 -22.21 57.41
C SER A 128 3.61 -20.82 57.56
N GLY A 129 2.35 -20.66 57.12
CA GLY A 129 1.69 -19.35 57.01
C GLY A 129 2.11 -18.53 55.78
N ASP A 130 2.90 -19.11 54.88
CA ASP A 130 3.42 -18.43 53.69
C ASP A 130 2.30 -18.16 52.68
N GLN A 131 2.34 -17.00 52.03
CA GLN A 131 1.40 -16.64 50.97
C GLN A 131 1.81 -17.31 49.65
N LEU A 132 0.97 -18.22 49.15
CA LEU A 132 1.21 -18.98 47.93
C LEU A 132 0.77 -18.21 46.67
N TYR A 133 -0.37 -17.53 46.75
CA TYR A 133 -0.98 -16.82 45.62
C TYR A 133 -1.70 -15.56 46.09
N ARG A 134 -1.68 -14.52 45.25
CA ARG A 134 -2.45 -13.28 45.46
C ARG A 134 -2.83 -12.69 44.12
N THR A 135 -4.10 -12.34 43.95
CA THR A 135 -4.57 -11.58 42.79
C THR A 135 -5.64 -10.58 43.21
N LEU A 136 -5.86 -9.56 42.38
CA LEU A 136 -6.97 -8.62 42.50
C LEU A 136 -7.82 -8.71 41.23
N ARG A 137 -9.13 -8.86 41.38
CA ARG A 137 -10.08 -9.02 40.27
C ARG A 137 -11.33 -8.19 40.52
N SER A 138 -11.97 -7.69 39.47
CA SER A 138 -13.27 -7.04 39.62
C SER A 138 -14.35 -8.10 39.84
N ALA A 139 -15.28 -7.85 40.76
CA ALA A 139 -16.54 -8.59 40.88
C ALA A 139 -17.66 -7.96 40.06
N ALA A 140 -17.42 -6.82 39.40
CA ALA A 140 -18.38 -6.25 38.47
C ALA A 140 -18.44 -7.15 37.20
N PRO A 141 -19.64 -7.33 36.62
CA PRO A 141 -19.74 -7.99 35.32
C PRO A 141 -18.90 -7.23 34.31
N GLU A 142 -18.13 -7.93 33.48
CA GLU A 142 -17.45 -7.28 32.36
C GLU A 142 -18.53 -6.63 31.49
N GLU A 143 -18.40 -5.32 31.23
CA GLU A 143 -19.28 -4.67 30.27
C GLU A 143 -19.09 -5.38 28.92
N PRO A 144 -20.17 -5.64 28.16
CA PRO A 144 -20.01 -6.20 26.84
C PRO A 144 -19.11 -5.27 26.03
N ASP A 145 -18.05 -5.83 25.43
CA ASP A 145 -17.21 -5.06 24.52
C ASP A 145 -18.11 -4.35 23.50
N PRO A 146 -17.89 -3.04 23.23
CA PRO A 146 -18.64 -2.37 22.19
C PRO A 146 -18.47 -3.17 20.88
N PRO A 147 -19.54 -3.32 20.07
CA PRO A 147 -19.40 -3.98 18.78
C PRO A 147 -18.30 -3.28 17.99
N ALA A 148 -17.43 -4.06 17.33
CA ALA A 148 -16.44 -3.51 16.41
C ALA A 148 -17.13 -2.60 15.38
N PRO A 149 -16.46 -1.52 14.92
CA PRO A 149 -16.99 -0.73 13.81
C PRO A 149 -17.32 -1.65 12.62
N GLU A 150 -18.40 -1.35 11.91
CA GLU A 150 -18.79 -2.07 10.69
C GLU A 150 -17.89 -1.60 9.55
N ASN A 151 -17.30 -2.55 8.80
CA ASN A 151 -16.43 -2.26 7.65
C ASN A 151 -17.22 -1.59 6.51
N GLU A 152 -16.71 -0.49 5.98
CA GLU A 152 -17.22 0.14 4.76
C GLU A 152 -16.44 -0.38 3.53
N PRO A 153 -17.10 -0.77 2.43
CA PRO A 153 -16.39 -1.26 1.25
C PRO A 153 -15.53 -0.16 0.62
N PRO A 154 -14.42 -0.50 -0.07
CA PRO A 154 -13.59 0.46 -0.77
C PRO A 154 -14.38 1.14 -1.91
N THR A 155 -13.84 2.24 -2.44
CA THR A 155 -14.33 2.90 -3.65
C THR A 155 -13.33 2.68 -4.79
N ALA A 156 -13.73 1.95 -5.82
CA ALA A 156 -12.91 1.69 -7.00
C ALA A 156 -12.91 2.87 -7.96
N VAL A 157 -11.74 3.24 -8.49
CA VAL A 157 -11.59 4.23 -9.57
C VAL A 157 -10.70 3.65 -10.65
N ALA A 158 -11.23 3.50 -11.86
CA ALA A 158 -10.52 2.95 -13.01
C ALA A 158 -10.27 4.03 -14.07
N SER A 159 -9.00 4.29 -14.36
CA SER A 159 -8.53 5.28 -15.31
C SER A 159 -7.66 4.63 -16.40
N SER A 160 -7.71 5.18 -17.61
CA SER A 160 -6.87 4.77 -18.76
C SER A 160 -6.99 5.81 -19.87
N LEU A 161 -6.20 5.67 -20.93
CA LEU A 161 -6.45 6.36 -22.21
C LEU A 161 -7.84 5.96 -22.78
N ASP A 162 -8.46 6.87 -23.53
CA ASP A 162 -9.75 6.63 -24.20
C ASP A 162 -9.60 5.70 -25.41
N GLN A 163 -8.42 5.67 -26.03
CA GLN A 163 -8.12 4.88 -27.22
C GLN A 163 -6.70 4.30 -27.16
N VAL A 164 -6.48 3.24 -27.94
CA VAL A 164 -5.18 2.59 -28.14
C VAL A 164 -5.15 2.04 -29.56
N ALA A 165 -4.06 2.21 -30.28
CA ALA A 165 -3.92 1.60 -31.59
C ALA A 165 -3.80 0.06 -31.48
N GLU A 166 -4.14 -0.66 -32.54
CA GLU A 166 -3.96 -2.12 -32.60
C GLU A 166 -2.48 -2.52 -32.44
N GLY A 167 -2.23 -3.57 -31.65
CA GLY A 167 -0.87 -4.02 -31.34
C GLY A 167 -0.12 -3.22 -30.28
N TYR A 168 -0.72 -2.15 -29.75
CA TYR A 168 -0.13 -1.33 -28.69
C TYR A 168 -0.67 -1.70 -27.32
N SER A 169 0.06 -1.28 -26.29
CA SER A 169 -0.37 -1.40 -24.91
C SER A 169 -0.64 -0.04 -24.29
N ILE A 170 -1.53 0.00 -23.31
CA ILE A 170 -1.76 1.17 -22.46
C ILE A 170 -1.79 0.75 -20.99
N THR A 171 -1.40 1.68 -20.13
CA THR A 171 -1.56 1.51 -18.69
C THR A 171 -3.02 1.68 -18.27
N LEU A 172 -3.47 0.76 -17.43
CA LEU A 172 -4.68 0.86 -16.62
C LEU A 172 -4.25 1.34 -15.24
N ASP A 173 -4.90 2.38 -14.73
CA ASP A 173 -4.53 3.08 -13.51
C ASP A 173 -5.68 3.01 -12.50
N GLY A 174 -5.43 2.34 -11.38
CA GLY A 174 -6.37 2.17 -10.27
C GLY A 174 -6.03 3.02 -9.05
N SER A 175 -5.01 3.88 -9.13
CA SER A 175 -4.35 4.50 -7.96
C SER A 175 -5.23 5.51 -7.22
N ASP A 176 -6.27 6.03 -7.89
CA ASP A 176 -7.28 6.91 -7.29
C ASP A 176 -8.32 6.14 -6.44
N SER A 177 -8.23 4.82 -6.35
CA SER A 177 -9.11 4.01 -5.50
C SER A 177 -8.81 4.27 -4.01
N VAL A 178 -9.85 4.28 -3.18
CA VAL A 178 -9.75 4.69 -1.78
C VAL A 178 -10.60 3.82 -0.86
N ASP A 179 -10.06 3.49 0.30
CA ASP A 179 -10.78 2.94 1.44
C ASP A 179 -10.74 3.97 2.58
N THR A 180 -11.89 4.21 3.21
CA THR A 180 -12.08 5.29 4.21
C THR A 180 -11.92 4.85 5.65
N ASP A 181 -12.05 3.57 5.95
CA ASP A 181 -11.90 2.98 7.28
C ASP A 181 -10.78 1.93 7.37
N GLY A 182 -10.25 1.48 6.22
CA GLY A 182 -9.12 0.56 6.13
C GLY A 182 -8.08 0.91 5.07
N SER A 183 -7.55 -0.14 4.43
CA SER A 183 -6.59 -0.06 3.34
C SER A 183 -6.91 -1.08 2.25
N ILE A 184 -6.68 -0.72 0.98
CA ILE A 184 -6.82 -1.65 -0.15
C ILE A 184 -5.63 -2.63 -0.15
N VAL A 185 -5.94 -3.93 -0.19
CA VAL A 185 -4.94 -5.02 -0.17
C VAL A 185 -4.78 -5.73 -1.52
N SER A 186 -5.72 -5.56 -2.46
CA SER A 186 -5.57 -6.10 -3.81
C SER A 186 -6.30 -5.30 -4.88
N TYR A 187 -5.74 -5.35 -6.09
CA TYR A 187 -6.29 -4.79 -7.32
C TYR A 187 -6.31 -5.90 -8.38
N SER A 188 -7.47 -6.15 -8.98
CA SER A 188 -7.62 -7.12 -10.06
C SER A 188 -8.26 -6.48 -11.28
N TRP A 189 -7.54 -6.52 -12.39
CA TRP A 189 -7.98 -5.99 -13.67
C TRP A 189 -8.44 -7.12 -14.58
N THR A 190 -9.58 -6.97 -15.24
CA THR A 190 -10.08 -7.95 -16.22
C THR A 190 -10.66 -7.29 -17.45
N ILE A 191 -10.71 -8.02 -18.56
CA ILE A 191 -11.43 -7.59 -19.76
C ILE A 191 -12.89 -8.06 -19.62
N ALA A 192 -13.77 -7.15 -19.24
CA ALA A 192 -15.21 -7.43 -19.13
C ALA A 192 -15.85 -7.68 -20.52
N SER A 193 -15.37 -7.00 -21.56
CA SER A 193 -15.75 -7.25 -22.95
C SER A 193 -14.72 -6.70 -23.94
N GLY A 194 -14.69 -7.23 -25.16
CA GLY A 194 -13.70 -6.87 -26.19
C GLY A 194 -12.59 -7.92 -26.32
N ALA A 195 -11.54 -7.57 -27.05
CA ALA A 195 -10.37 -8.43 -27.28
C ALA A 195 -9.11 -7.76 -26.72
N GLY A 196 -8.02 -8.52 -26.57
CA GLY A 196 -6.75 -8.06 -26.01
C GLY A 196 -6.30 -8.96 -24.86
N SER A 197 -5.28 -8.52 -24.14
CA SER A 197 -4.79 -9.16 -22.92
C SER A 197 -4.47 -8.11 -21.87
N ILE A 198 -4.49 -8.50 -20.59
CA ILE A 198 -3.98 -7.67 -19.50
C ILE A 198 -2.82 -8.44 -18.84
N SER A 199 -1.70 -7.76 -18.58
CA SER A 199 -0.62 -8.23 -17.72
C SER A 199 -0.65 -7.47 -16.39
N GLU A 200 -0.09 -8.08 -15.34
CA GLU A 200 -0.19 -7.58 -13.94
C GLU A 200 -1.66 -7.40 -13.50
N ASP A 201 -2.50 -8.38 -13.84
CA ASP A 201 -3.96 -8.34 -13.75
C ASP A 201 -4.54 -8.76 -12.37
N ASP A 202 -3.69 -9.19 -11.44
CA ASP A 202 -4.02 -9.51 -10.05
C ASP A 202 -2.80 -9.28 -9.16
N THR A 203 -2.66 -8.05 -8.65
CA THR A 203 -1.48 -7.62 -7.89
C THR A 203 -1.84 -6.82 -6.64
N GLY A 204 -0.82 -6.53 -5.82
CA GLY A 204 -0.93 -5.54 -4.74
C GLY A 204 -0.72 -4.10 -5.21
N THR A 205 -0.55 -3.88 -6.51
CA THR A 205 -0.32 -2.55 -7.10
C THR A 205 -1.52 -2.11 -7.92
N PRO A 206 -1.83 -0.81 -7.99
CA PRO A 206 -3.03 -0.33 -8.65
C PRO A 206 -3.03 -0.46 -10.18
N ASN A 207 -1.88 -0.70 -10.79
CA ASN A 207 -1.70 -0.52 -12.23
C ASN A 207 -1.51 -1.86 -12.94
N ALA A 208 -2.08 -1.96 -14.13
CA ALA A 208 -1.93 -3.10 -15.04
C ALA A 208 -1.67 -2.60 -16.46
N THR A 209 -1.24 -3.49 -17.35
CA THR A 209 -1.03 -3.14 -18.76
C THR A 209 -2.04 -3.87 -19.62
N TYR A 210 -2.88 -3.13 -20.35
CA TYR A 210 -3.74 -3.69 -21.38
C TYR A 210 -3.01 -3.67 -22.72
N SER A 211 -2.87 -4.82 -23.37
CA SER A 211 -2.36 -4.96 -24.74
C SER A 211 -3.51 -5.19 -25.72
N ALA A 212 -3.63 -4.28 -26.68
CA ALA A 212 -4.57 -4.40 -27.78
C ALA A 212 -4.19 -5.56 -28.71
N PRO A 213 -5.17 -6.22 -29.35
CA PRO A 213 -4.87 -7.19 -30.41
C PRO A 213 -4.03 -6.55 -31.52
N ALA A 214 -3.06 -7.31 -32.06
CA ALA A 214 -2.16 -6.84 -33.11
C ALA A 214 -2.85 -6.55 -34.46
N ASP A 215 -4.00 -7.17 -34.71
CA ASP A 215 -4.81 -6.94 -35.90
C ASP A 215 -6.28 -6.88 -35.47
N VAL A 216 -6.92 -5.72 -35.67
CA VAL A 216 -8.37 -5.54 -35.58
C VAL A 216 -8.94 -5.21 -36.96
N THR A 217 -10.25 -5.03 -37.06
CA THR A 217 -10.89 -4.64 -38.32
C THR A 217 -11.98 -3.64 -38.01
N GLY A 218 -11.70 -2.37 -38.30
CA GLY A 218 -12.37 -1.21 -37.77
C GLY A 218 -12.21 -1.08 -36.26
N ASP A 219 -12.44 0.12 -35.75
CA ASP A 219 -12.34 0.42 -34.33
C ASP A 219 -13.23 -0.51 -33.48
N GLN A 220 -12.64 -1.13 -32.46
CA GLN A 220 -13.30 -2.06 -31.55
C GLN A 220 -13.28 -1.52 -30.12
N PRO A 221 -14.44 -1.32 -29.46
CA PRO A 221 -14.45 -0.99 -28.04
C PRO A 221 -14.03 -2.21 -27.20
N VAL A 222 -13.16 -1.98 -26.23
CA VAL A 222 -12.84 -2.90 -25.13
C VAL A 222 -13.30 -2.25 -23.82
N THR A 223 -13.85 -3.04 -22.91
CA THR A 223 -14.19 -2.59 -21.55
C THR A 223 -13.34 -3.37 -20.57
N VAL A 224 -12.50 -2.65 -19.83
CA VAL A 224 -11.72 -3.19 -18.72
C VAL A 224 -12.45 -2.91 -17.40
N GLU A 225 -12.28 -3.80 -16.44
CA GLU A 225 -12.90 -3.74 -15.12
C GLU A 225 -11.82 -3.90 -14.05
N LEU A 226 -11.77 -2.97 -13.11
CA LEU A 226 -10.98 -3.04 -11.89
C LEU A 226 -11.88 -3.53 -10.74
N THR A 227 -11.42 -4.54 -10.01
CA THR A 227 -11.96 -4.95 -8.71
C THR A 227 -10.92 -4.63 -7.63
N VAL A 228 -11.31 -3.87 -6.60
CA VAL A 228 -10.46 -3.57 -5.43
C VAL A 228 -11.00 -4.30 -4.20
N THR A 229 -10.12 -4.81 -3.34
CA THR A 229 -10.46 -5.48 -2.07
C THR A 229 -9.78 -4.80 -0.89
N ASP A 230 -10.51 -4.53 0.18
CA ASP A 230 -9.97 -3.97 1.44
C ASP A 230 -9.39 -5.05 2.38
N ASP A 231 -8.76 -4.61 3.48
CA ASP A 231 -8.12 -5.49 4.47
C ASP A 231 -9.11 -6.32 5.31
N ASP A 232 -10.40 -5.98 5.26
CA ASP A 232 -11.50 -6.72 5.87
C ASP A 232 -12.25 -7.64 4.87
N GLY A 233 -11.82 -7.66 3.61
CA GLY A 233 -12.28 -8.51 2.53
C GLY A 233 -13.53 -8.03 1.78
N ALA A 234 -14.00 -6.80 1.98
CA ALA A 234 -15.04 -6.22 1.14
C ALA A 234 -14.44 -5.67 -0.17
N THR A 235 -15.28 -5.55 -1.19
CA THR A 235 -14.84 -5.24 -2.55
C THR A 235 -15.73 -4.22 -3.25
N ASP A 236 -15.15 -3.47 -4.17
CA ASP A 236 -15.88 -2.64 -5.14
C ASP A 236 -15.27 -2.75 -6.54
N THR A 237 -16.03 -2.35 -7.56
CA THR A 237 -15.65 -2.48 -8.97
C THR A 237 -15.85 -1.20 -9.76
N ALA A 238 -14.90 -0.87 -10.63
CA ALA A 238 -15.00 0.23 -11.59
C ALA A 238 -14.73 -0.27 -13.02
N THR A 239 -15.35 0.35 -14.02
CA THR A 239 -15.15 -0.03 -15.43
C THR A 239 -14.69 1.16 -16.26
N ARG A 240 -13.88 0.87 -17.27
CA ARG A 240 -13.36 1.86 -18.22
C ARG A 240 -13.44 1.30 -19.64
N THR A 241 -14.01 2.06 -20.55
CA THR A 241 -14.05 1.71 -21.98
C THR A 241 -12.89 2.38 -22.70
N VAL A 242 -12.17 1.59 -23.50
CA VAL A 242 -11.08 2.01 -24.37
C VAL A 242 -11.46 1.60 -25.80
N THR A 243 -11.13 2.42 -26.79
CA THR A 243 -11.33 2.07 -28.20
C THR A 243 -10.02 1.56 -28.79
N VAL A 244 -9.98 0.31 -29.23
CA VAL A 244 -8.88 -0.19 -30.06
C VAL A 244 -9.07 0.32 -31.48
N VAL A 245 -8.13 1.11 -31.98
CA VAL A 245 -8.21 1.79 -33.28
C VAL A 245 -7.53 0.93 -34.34
N ASP A 246 -8.23 0.73 -35.46
CA ASP A 246 -7.68 0.04 -36.65
C ASP A 246 -6.75 1.00 -37.40
N THR A 247 -5.45 0.73 -37.32
CA THR A 247 -4.41 1.55 -37.97
C THR A 247 -4.22 1.23 -39.44
N ASP A 248 -4.66 0.06 -39.93
CA ASP A 248 -4.67 -0.27 -41.37
C ASP A 248 -5.65 0.64 -42.14
N THR A 249 -6.67 1.19 -41.46
CA THR A 249 -7.55 2.23 -42.04
C THR A 249 -7.09 3.67 -41.82
N ALA A 250 -6.17 3.91 -40.89
CA ALA A 250 -5.52 5.18 -40.61
C ALA A 250 -4.05 5.11 -41.08
N GLN A 251 -3.83 5.08 -42.40
CA GLN A 251 -2.49 5.13 -42.97
C GLN A 251 -1.69 6.24 -42.26
N PRO A 252 -0.51 5.95 -41.66
CA PRO A 252 0.34 7.01 -41.13
C PRO A 252 0.55 8.04 -42.25
N PRO A 253 0.61 9.34 -41.92
CA PRO A 253 0.80 10.35 -42.94
C PRO A 253 2.00 9.98 -43.80
N GLU A 254 1.79 9.77 -45.10
CA GLU A 254 2.92 9.60 -46.02
C GLU A 254 3.67 10.95 -46.05
N ASP A 255 4.82 11.02 -45.39
CA ASP A 255 5.84 12.08 -45.55
C ASP A 255 6.37 12.23 -47.00
N GLY A 256 5.88 11.41 -47.92
CA GLY A 256 6.30 11.35 -49.31
C GLY A 256 7.56 10.53 -49.56
N ASN A 257 8.20 10.02 -48.50
CA ASN A 257 9.41 9.20 -48.53
C ASN A 257 9.16 7.75 -48.05
N GLY A 258 8.10 7.51 -47.30
CA GLY A 258 7.61 6.17 -46.93
C GLY A 258 8.29 5.56 -45.71
N ASP A 259 8.91 6.38 -44.87
CA ASP A 259 9.60 5.99 -43.63
C ASP A 259 8.74 6.12 -42.36
N GLY A 260 7.46 6.52 -42.50
CA GLY A 260 6.55 6.70 -41.38
C GLY A 260 6.83 8.00 -40.64
N SER A 261 5.82 8.58 -40.01
CA SER A 261 5.97 9.91 -39.40
C SER A 261 5.36 9.97 -38.02
N ALA A 262 6.01 10.74 -37.14
CA ALA A 262 5.42 11.22 -35.91
C ALA A 262 4.45 12.37 -36.22
N PHE A 263 3.64 12.77 -35.25
CA PHE A 263 2.71 13.88 -35.42
C PHE A 263 2.41 14.60 -34.10
N ASP A 264 1.89 15.82 -34.23
CA ASP A 264 1.29 16.60 -33.15
C ASP A 264 -0.16 16.15 -32.95
N ASP A 265 -0.48 15.65 -31.75
CA ASP A 265 -1.80 15.18 -31.30
C ASP A 265 -2.42 16.16 -30.28
N PRO A 266 -2.87 17.35 -30.71
CA PRO A 266 -3.45 18.34 -29.82
C PRO A 266 -4.78 17.89 -29.19
N ASN A 267 -5.37 16.80 -29.71
CA ASN A 267 -6.65 16.29 -29.28
C ASN A 267 -6.51 15.16 -28.23
N GLY A 268 -5.33 14.55 -28.13
CA GLY A 268 -4.94 13.57 -27.12
C GLY A 268 -5.53 12.18 -27.32
N ASN A 269 -5.98 11.85 -28.53
CA ASN A 269 -6.56 10.54 -28.84
C ASN A 269 -5.51 9.49 -29.23
N GLY A 270 -4.25 9.90 -29.46
CA GLY A 270 -3.16 9.05 -29.92
C GLY A 270 -3.31 8.57 -31.36
N VAL A 271 -4.19 9.19 -32.16
CA VAL A 271 -4.53 8.82 -33.54
C VAL A 271 -4.32 10.00 -34.47
N TYR A 272 -3.55 9.79 -35.54
CA TYR A 272 -3.36 10.83 -36.54
C TYR A 272 -4.67 11.22 -37.22
N ASP A 273 -5.05 12.49 -37.09
CA ASP A 273 -6.18 13.10 -37.77
C ASP A 273 -5.75 13.91 -39.00
N PRO A 274 -6.46 13.81 -40.15
CA PRO A 274 -6.15 14.62 -41.32
C PRO A 274 -6.12 16.13 -41.02
N GLY A 275 -4.92 16.71 -41.08
CA GLY A 275 -4.69 18.13 -40.79
C GLY A 275 -3.78 18.38 -39.59
N GLU A 276 -3.46 17.34 -38.82
CA GLU A 276 -2.41 17.39 -37.82
C GLU A 276 -1.03 17.57 -38.44
N VAL A 277 -0.11 18.15 -37.66
CA VAL A 277 1.24 18.44 -38.14
C VAL A 277 2.04 17.15 -38.13
N VAL A 278 2.59 16.81 -39.28
CA VAL A 278 3.44 15.64 -39.47
C VAL A 278 4.89 16.02 -39.19
N ILE A 279 5.57 15.18 -38.43
CA ILE A 279 6.97 15.34 -38.02
C ILE A 279 7.74 14.17 -38.62
N SER A 280 8.72 14.49 -39.46
CA SER A 280 9.48 13.47 -40.17
C SER A 280 10.43 12.74 -39.23
N LYS A 281 10.81 11.51 -39.59
CA LYS A 281 11.87 10.78 -38.88
C LYS A 281 13.17 11.58 -38.85
N GLU A 282 13.54 12.22 -39.97
CA GLU A 282 14.76 13.03 -40.07
C GLU A 282 14.75 14.18 -39.04
N ASP A 283 13.60 14.83 -38.82
CA ASP A 283 13.46 15.87 -37.80
C ASP A 283 13.66 15.31 -36.37
N LEU A 284 13.26 14.06 -36.11
CA LEU A 284 13.52 13.40 -34.83
C LEU A 284 15.00 12.99 -34.68
N GLU A 285 15.65 12.57 -35.77
CA GLU A 285 17.06 12.16 -35.79
C GLU A 285 18.02 13.34 -35.66
N ASP A 286 17.66 14.50 -36.22
CA ASP A 286 18.43 15.76 -36.14
C ASP A 286 18.18 16.53 -34.82
N GLY A 287 17.17 16.12 -34.06
CA GLY A 287 16.74 16.74 -32.81
C GLY A 287 15.46 17.56 -32.98
N PHE A 288 14.48 17.28 -32.12
CA PHE A 288 13.17 17.91 -32.12
C PHE A 288 13.01 18.81 -30.89
N ASP A 289 12.66 20.08 -31.08
CA ASP A 289 12.52 21.06 -29.98
C ASP A 289 11.29 21.94 -30.19
N ASP A 290 10.12 21.44 -29.79
CA ASP A 290 8.88 22.20 -29.77
C ASP A 290 8.03 21.86 -28.53
N PRO A 291 8.17 22.62 -27.43
CA PRO A 291 7.50 22.34 -26.16
C PRO A 291 5.98 22.57 -26.18
N ASP A 292 5.42 23.05 -27.30
CA ASP A 292 3.97 23.23 -27.46
C ASP A 292 3.28 22.00 -28.11
N VAL A 293 4.05 21.05 -28.65
CA VAL A 293 3.56 19.88 -29.42
C VAL A 293 3.24 18.69 -28.52
N ASP A 294 2.05 18.11 -28.68
CA ASP A 294 1.69 16.84 -28.04
C ASP A 294 2.19 15.68 -28.93
N LEU A 295 3.44 15.26 -28.74
CA LEU A 295 4.15 14.40 -29.71
C LEU A 295 3.76 12.93 -29.60
N VAL A 296 3.35 12.33 -30.72
CA VAL A 296 3.13 10.88 -30.87
C VAL A 296 4.08 10.31 -31.92
N ILE A 297 4.91 9.33 -31.53
CA ILE A 297 5.89 8.66 -32.39
C ILE A 297 5.51 7.19 -32.53
N TYR A 298 4.93 6.83 -33.66
CA TYR A 298 4.57 5.43 -33.89
C TYR A 298 5.79 4.55 -34.26
N PRO A 299 5.77 3.25 -33.93
CA PRO A 299 6.69 2.20 -34.37
C PRO A 299 6.98 2.15 -35.85
N GLU A 300 6.06 2.57 -36.73
CA GLU A 300 6.28 2.58 -38.18
C GLU A 300 7.37 3.55 -38.59
N VAL A 301 7.65 4.58 -37.79
CA VAL A 301 8.84 5.45 -37.92
C VAL A 301 10.13 4.61 -37.86
N GLY A 302 10.07 3.44 -37.22
CA GLY A 302 11.21 2.59 -36.93
C GLY A 302 12.21 3.28 -36.00
N THR A 303 13.37 2.65 -35.80
CA THR A 303 14.36 3.19 -34.85
C THR A 303 14.84 4.58 -35.25
N VAL A 304 14.59 5.59 -34.42
CA VAL A 304 15.14 6.95 -34.56
C VAL A 304 16.62 6.88 -34.19
N THR A 305 17.50 7.09 -35.19
CA THR A 305 18.94 6.86 -35.02
C THR A 305 19.76 8.12 -35.28
N ALA A 306 20.37 8.70 -34.23
CA ALA A 306 21.38 9.75 -34.37
C ALA A 306 22.79 9.16 -34.47
N SER A 307 23.65 9.78 -35.29
CA SER A 307 25.04 9.35 -35.50
C SER A 307 26.04 10.46 -35.22
N GLY A 308 26.65 10.43 -34.03
CA GLY A 308 27.66 11.40 -33.59
C GLY A 308 27.11 12.67 -32.95
N ASP A 309 25.78 12.80 -32.89
CA ASP A 309 25.02 13.84 -32.18
C ASP A 309 24.02 13.13 -31.23
N PRO A 310 23.51 13.82 -30.18
CA PRO A 310 22.51 13.26 -29.28
C PRO A 310 21.17 13.11 -30.00
N VAL A 311 20.40 12.07 -29.61
CA VAL A 311 18.96 12.08 -29.84
C VAL A 311 18.35 13.00 -28.79
N ASP A 312 17.85 14.16 -29.17
CA ASP A 312 17.31 15.16 -28.26
C ASP A 312 15.89 15.56 -28.69
N ILE A 313 14.90 15.21 -27.88
CA ILE A 313 13.49 15.47 -28.15
C ILE A 313 12.90 16.27 -27.00
N THR A 314 12.37 17.46 -27.31
CA THR A 314 11.62 18.32 -26.40
C THR A 314 10.22 18.55 -26.95
N ALA A 315 9.19 18.21 -26.16
CA ALA A 315 7.78 18.33 -26.53
C ALA A 315 6.90 18.76 -25.34
N LYS A 316 5.60 18.99 -25.57
CA LYS A 316 4.62 19.19 -24.49
C LYS A 316 4.36 17.87 -23.76
N THR A 317 4.01 16.82 -24.50
CA THR A 317 3.94 15.42 -24.05
C THR A 317 4.68 14.55 -25.05
N ILE A 318 5.17 13.39 -24.63
CA ILE A 318 5.81 12.41 -25.54
C ILE A 318 5.11 11.08 -25.36
N THR A 319 4.57 10.51 -26.43
CA THR A 319 4.12 9.12 -26.50
C THR A 319 4.88 8.44 -27.62
N ALA A 320 5.81 7.55 -27.28
CA ALA A 320 6.62 6.85 -28.27
C ALA A 320 6.38 5.34 -28.20
N GLY A 321 6.24 4.72 -29.37
CA GLY A 321 6.35 3.27 -29.56
C GLY A 321 7.52 2.87 -30.47
N SER A 322 8.28 3.83 -31.02
CA SER A 322 9.52 3.56 -31.76
C SER A 322 10.74 3.54 -30.84
N ASP A 323 11.71 2.69 -31.17
CA ASP A 323 13.02 2.64 -30.51
C ASP A 323 13.88 3.87 -30.81
N PHE A 324 14.78 4.21 -29.89
CA PHE A 324 15.75 5.30 -30.05
C PHE A 324 17.17 4.77 -29.93
N ARG A 325 18.05 5.20 -30.83
CA ARG A 325 19.46 4.81 -30.83
C ARG A 325 20.37 6.02 -31.02
N ALA A 326 21.26 6.25 -30.06
CA ALA A 326 22.33 7.23 -30.20
C ALA A 326 23.66 6.50 -30.41
N ASN A 327 24.29 6.69 -31.58
CA ASN A 327 25.60 6.13 -31.90
C ASN A 327 26.70 7.16 -31.60
N GLY A 328 27.19 7.21 -30.35
CA GLY A 328 28.29 8.12 -29.98
C GLY A 328 27.91 9.28 -29.08
N ASP A 329 26.68 9.34 -28.58
CA ASP A 329 26.19 10.39 -27.68
C ASP A 329 25.00 9.88 -26.82
N THR A 330 24.41 10.81 -26.08
CA THR A 330 23.27 10.69 -25.16
C THR A 330 21.91 10.60 -25.87
N ILE A 331 20.92 10.05 -25.15
CA ILE A 331 19.49 10.17 -25.49
C ILE A 331 18.85 11.08 -24.45
N ARG A 332 18.14 12.12 -24.88
CA ARG A 332 17.38 13.05 -24.04
C ARG A 332 15.93 13.14 -24.51
N LEU A 333 15.00 12.85 -23.61
CA LEU A 333 13.57 13.06 -23.81
C LEU A 333 13.08 14.04 -22.76
N THR A 334 12.58 15.20 -23.17
CA THR A 334 12.11 16.27 -22.28
C THR A 334 10.67 16.62 -22.60
N ALA A 335 9.81 16.62 -21.59
CA ALA A 335 8.43 17.04 -21.74
C ALA A 335 7.95 17.90 -20.58
N THR A 336 6.99 18.78 -20.84
CA THR A 336 6.30 19.49 -19.75
C THR A 336 5.26 18.63 -19.05
N GLY A 337 4.58 17.75 -19.78
CA GLY A 337 3.61 16.78 -19.28
C GLY A 337 4.14 15.35 -19.36
N ASP A 338 3.21 14.39 -19.46
CA ASP A 338 3.53 12.96 -19.40
C ASP A 338 4.50 12.52 -20.53
N ILE A 339 5.41 11.62 -20.18
CA ILE A 339 6.26 10.86 -21.12
C ILE A 339 5.86 9.39 -21.02
N ARG A 340 5.48 8.79 -22.15
CA ARG A 340 5.12 7.37 -22.28
C ARG A 340 6.03 6.70 -23.30
N ILE A 341 6.78 5.70 -22.83
CA ILE A 341 7.74 4.92 -23.62
C ILE A 341 7.61 3.42 -23.30
N ASP A 342 6.39 2.97 -23.00
CA ASP A 342 6.13 1.58 -22.64
C ASP A 342 6.55 0.64 -23.79
N GLY A 343 7.35 -0.39 -23.47
CA GLY A 343 7.88 -1.35 -24.45
C GLY A 343 8.97 -0.82 -25.38
N VAL A 344 9.40 0.44 -25.25
CA VAL A 344 10.41 1.06 -26.12
C VAL A 344 11.84 0.69 -25.70
N THR A 345 12.73 0.51 -26.69
CA THR A 345 14.18 0.40 -26.46
C THR A 345 14.89 1.74 -26.64
N LEU A 346 15.64 2.17 -25.62
CA LEU A 346 16.57 3.30 -25.66
C LEU A 346 18.01 2.78 -25.61
N ASP A 347 18.79 2.96 -26.68
CA ASP A 347 20.16 2.44 -26.80
C ASP A 347 21.21 3.55 -27.06
N ALA A 348 21.85 4.01 -25.98
CA ALA A 348 22.98 4.94 -25.99
C ALA A 348 24.31 4.17 -26.04
N ASN A 349 24.81 3.92 -27.26
CA ASN A 349 25.88 2.96 -27.56
C ASN A 349 27.31 3.37 -27.14
N SER A 350 27.50 4.47 -26.41
CA SER A 350 28.80 5.13 -26.28
C SER A 350 29.32 5.36 -24.86
N ASN A 351 28.69 4.76 -23.84
CA ASN A 351 28.90 5.12 -22.41
C ASN A 351 28.34 6.49 -22.03
N ASP A 352 27.55 7.07 -22.91
CA ASP A 352 26.81 8.29 -22.66
C ASP A 352 25.47 7.93 -22.00
N GLY A 353 24.90 8.88 -21.27
CA GLY A 353 23.69 8.65 -20.47
C GLY A 353 22.39 8.70 -21.27
N ILE A 354 21.33 8.19 -20.63
CA ILE A 354 19.93 8.39 -21.01
C ILE A 354 19.33 9.32 -19.96
N THR A 355 18.65 10.38 -20.40
CA THR A 355 17.94 11.30 -19.51
C THR A 355 16.51 11.48 -19.99
N ILE A 356 15.56 11.26 -19.10
CA ILE A 356 14.14 11.46 -19.35
C ILE A 356 13.64 12.46 -18.32
N THR A 357 13.06 13.58 -18.76
CA THR A 357 12.65 14.67 -17.87
C THR A 357 11.21 15.09 -18.14
N SER A 358 10.30 14.91 -17.17
CA SER A 358 8.92 15.41 -17.19
C SER A 358 8.73 16.49 -16.11
N THR A 359 8.54 17.76 -16.52
CA THR A 359 8.58 18.86 -15.54
C THR A 359 7.28 19.05 -14.76
N ASP A 360 6.12 18.64 -15.26
CA ASP A 360 4.82 18.75 -14.58
C ASP A 360 3.94 17.50 -14.85
N GLY A 361 4.54 16.40 -15.31
CA GLY A 361 3.84 15.15 -15.64
C GLY A 361 4.46 13.93 -14.99
N ARG A 362 4.06 12.76 -15.50
CA ARG A 362 4.52 11.43 -15.07
C ARG A 362 5.41 10.78 -16.13
N ILE A 363 6.22 9.81 -15.72
CA ILE A 363 6.99 8.97 -16.65
C ILE A 363 6.47 7.54 -16.61
N PHE A 364 6.03 7.03 -17.76
CA PHE A 364 5.62 5.65 -17.97
C PHE A 364 6.65 4.94 -18.83
N ALA A 365 7.38 4.01 -18.24
CA ALA A 365 8.45 3.27 -18.91
C ALA A 365 8.34 1.77 -18.62
N ASN A 366 7.11 1.25 -18.57
CA ASN A 366 6.86 -0.16 -18.31
C ASN A 366 7.35 -1.01 -19.49
N GLU A 367 7.91 -2.18 -19.22
CA GLU A 367 8.43 -3.11 -20.23
C GLU A 367 9.52 -2.50 -21.15
N SER A 368 10.01 -1.29 -20.84
CA SER A 368 11.04 -0.61 -21.62
C SER A 368 12.42 -1.22 -21.39
N THR A 369 13.30 -1.08 -22.38
CA THR A 369 14.71 -1.49 -22.27
C THR A 369 15.61 -0.27 -22.46
N MET A 370 16.42 0.06 -21.46
CA MET A 370 17.33 1.22 -21.51
C MET A 370 18.78 0.77 -21.36
N THR A 371 19.60 1.01 -22.37
CA THR A 371 21.01 0.63 -22.38
C THR A 371 21.89 1.87 -22.53
N ALA A 372 22.71 2.16 -21.52
CA ALA A 372 23.65 3.28 -21.50
C ALA A 372 25.12 2.85 -21.31
N ASN A 373 25.41 1.54 -21.24
CA ASN A 373 26.75 1.01 -20.96
C ASN A 373 27.32 1.58 -19.64
N ASN A 374 28.41 2.37 -19.66
CA ASN A 374 28.91 3.05 -18.45
C ASN A 374 28.24 4.41 -18.17
N GLY A 375 27.30 4.86 -19.01
CA GLY A 375 26.54 6.08 -18.83
C GLY A 375 25.44 5.92 -17.77
N ALA A 376 25.03 7.03 -17.16
CA ALA A 376 23.93 7.03 -16.20
C ALA A 376 22.56 7.02 -16.92
N ILE A 377 21.58 6.37 -16.31
CA ILE A 377 20.17 6.46 -16.70
C ILE A 377 19.48 7.30 -15.62
N ALA A 378 18.95 8.46 -16.01
CA ALA A 378 18.29 9.40 -15.12
C ALA A 378 16.84 9.62 -15.57
N LEU A 379 15.90 9.48 -14.64
CA LEU A 379 14.48 9.74 -14.82
C LEU A 379 14.08 10.84 -13.83
N ASP A 380 13.71 12.02 -14.34
CA ASP A 380 13.38 13.19 -13.54
C ASP A 380 11.93 13.58 -13.82
N SER A 381 11.06 13.54 -12.81
CA SER A 381 9.61 13.73 -12.95
C SER A 381 9.09 14.50 -11.75
N ASN A 382 8.25 15.53 -11.92
CA ASN A 382 7.53 16.13 -10.78
C ASN A 382 6.24 15.36 -10.39
N GLY A 383 5.93 14.28 -11.11
CA GLY A 383 4.89 13.31 -10.79
C GLY A 383 5.46 11.89 -10.67
N ASP A 384 4.58 10.90 -10.63
CA ASP A 384 4.94 9.49 -10.48
C ASP A 384 5.83 8.96 -11.62
N ILE A 385 6.67 7.99 -11.29
CA ILE A 385 7.53 7.27 -12.24
C ILE A 385 7.16 5.78 -12.19
N TYR A 386 6.87 5.18 -13.34
CA TYR A 386 6.50 3.78 -13.49
C TYR A 386 7.57 3.00 -14.24
N LEU A 387 8.15 2.02 -13.55
CA LEU A 387 9.18 1.10 -14.04
C LEU A 387 8.74 -0.35 -13.78
N VAL A 388 7.59 -0.74 -14.33
CA VAL A 388 7.07 -2.11 -14.21
C VAL A 388 7.64 -2.98 -15.31
N SER A 389 8.28 -4.10 -14.96
CA SER A 389 8.94 -5.03 -15.89
C SER A 389 9.97 -4.39 -16.83
N ALA A 390 10.52 -3.22 -16.46
CA ALA A 390 11.55 -2.53 -17.22
C ALA A 390 12.93 -3.18 -17.03
N SER A 391 13.83 -2.99 -18.00
CA SER A 391 15.21 -3.45 -17.94
C SER A 391 16.18 -2.29 -18.18
N LEU A 392 16.99 -1.97 -17.17
CA LEU A 392 17.96 -0.87 -17.20
C LEU A 392 19.38 -1.44 -17.09
N ASP A 393 20.21 -1.10 -18.08
CA ASP A 393 21.61 -1.51 -18.19
C ASP A 393 22.52 -0.27 -18.33
N GLY A 394 23.08 0.18 -17.21
CA GLY A 394 23.84 1.43 -17.13
C GLY A 394 24.90 1.47 -16.02
N GLY A 395 25.72 2.52 -16.05
CA GLY A 395 26.76 2.82 -15.07
C GLY A 395 26.24 3.42 -13.76
N GLY A 396 24.99 3.89 -13.75
CA GLY A 396 24.27 4.42 -12.60
C GLY A 396 22.79 4.63 -12.93
N TYR A 397 21.92 4.61 -11.91
CA TYR A 397 20.47 4.76 -12.08
C TYR A 397 19.94 5.76 -11.05
N ASN A 398 19.25 6.81 -11.52
CA ASN A 398 18.67 7.85 -10.66
C ASN A 398 17.21 8.11 -11.04
N ALA A 399 16.35 8.25 -10.03
CA ALA A 399 14.97 8.69 -10.17
C ALA A 399 14.72 9.93 -9.29
N ASP A 400 14.59 11.11 -9.87
CA ASP A 400 14.21 12.33 -9.15
C ASP A 400 12.70 12.55 -9.32
N LEU A 401 11.94 12.47 -8.24
CA LEU A 401 10.48 12.63 -8.20
C LEU A 401 10.06 14.08 -7.92
N GLY A 402 11.01 14.99 -7.65
CA GLY A 402 10.79 16.42 -7.41
C GLY A 402 9.97 16.81 -6.17
N THR A 403 9.16 15.89 -5.62
CA THR A 403 8.25 16.08 -4.49
C THR A 403 8.06 14.78 -3.70
N PRO A 404 7.93 14.83 -2.36
CA PRO A 404 7.71 13.64 -1.53
C PRO A 404 6.32 13.02 -1.71
N THR A 405 5.40 13.71 -2.39
CA THR A 405 4.05 13.20 -2.67
C THR A 405 3.96 12.30 -3.90
N ALA A 406 4.99 12.32 -4.75
CA ALA A 406 5.05 11.45 -5.90
C ALA A 406 5.55 10.05 -5.49
N THR A 407 5.17 9.06 -6.29
CA THR A 407 5.47 7.66 -6.05
C THR A 407 6.35 7.09 -7.15
N LEU A 408 7.39 6.36 -6.76
CA LEU A 408 8.19 5.52 -7.64
C LEU A 408 7.61 4.10 -7.62
N HIS A 409 7.06 3.67 -8.75
CA HIS A 409 6.52 2.32 -8.94
C HIS A 409 7.57 1.43 -9.61
N VAL A 410 8.03 0.41 -8.91
CA VAL A 410 9.14 -0.48 -9.29
C VAL A 410 8.73 -1.92 -9.05
N ASP A 411 8.10 -2.56 -10.04
CA ASP A 411 7.77 -3.99 -9.97
C ASP A 411 8.44 -4.74 -11.11
N GLN A 412 8.99 -5.93 -10.85
CA GLN A 412 9.77 -6.73 -11.80
C GLN A 412 10.91 -5.99 -12.53
N LEU A 413 11.34 -4.82 -12.04
CA LEU A 413 12.46 -4.06 -12.60
C LEU A 413 13.76 -4.87 -12.54
N SER A 414 14.50 -4.94 -13.64
CA SER A 414 15.84 -5.53 -13.70
C SER A 414 16.90 -4.44 -13.88
N LEU A 415 17.83 -4.36 -12.92
CA LEU A 415 18.99 -3.48 -12.93
C LEU A 415 20.25 -4.32 -13.22
N ALA A 416 20.63 -4.45 -14.50
CA ALA A 416 21.66 -5.39 -14.94
C ALA A 416 23.09 -5.05 -14.45
N GLY A 417 23.32 -3.81 -14.01
CA GLY A 417 24.53 -3.36 -13.28
C GLY A 417 25.86 -3.57 -14.02
N GLN A 418 26.45 -2.51 -14.60
CA GLN A 418 27.76 -2.61 -15.25
C GLN A 418 28.94 -2.19 -14.35
N GLY A 419 30.07 -2.88 -14.50
CA GLY A 419 31.33 -2.52 -13.85
C GLY A 419 31.31 -2.62 -12.33
N ASN A 420 31.40 -1.48 -11.63
CA ASN A 420 31.35 -1.40 -10.16
C ASN A 420 29.95 -0.97 -9.65
N ASN A 421 28.97 -0.77 -10.53
CA ASN A 421 27.63 -0.38 -10.12
C ASN A 421 26.96 -1.59 -9.43
N PRO A 422 26.56 -1.48 -8.15
CA PRO A 422 25.90 -2.56 -7.41
C PRO A 422 24.48 -2.88 -7.90
N GLY A 423 23.95 -2.17 -8.91
CA GLY A 423 22.56 -2.33 -9.33
C GLY A 423 21.61 -1.63 -8.37
N ILE A 424 21.93 -0.38 -7.99
CA ILE A 424 21.10 0.43 -7.09
C ILE A 424 20.44 1.54 -7.90
N LEU A 425 19.11 1.60 -7.89
CA LEU A 425 18.33 2.77 -8.29
C LEU A 425 18.22 3.72 -7.10
N GLU A 426 18.93 4.85 -7.19
CA GLU A 426 18.86 5.93 -6.21
C GLU A 426 17.63 6.80 -6.51
N TYR A 427 16.87 7.20 -5.49
CA TYR A 427 15.71 8.07 -5.65
C TYR A 427 15.71 9.28 -4.72
N ASP A 428 15.24 10.42 -5.22
CA ASP A 428 15.07 11.69 -4.49
C ASP A 428 13.62 12.18 -4.67
N PRO A 429 12.98 12.78 -3.64
CA PRO A 429 13.46 12.90 -2.28
C PRO A 429 13.43 11.59 -1.49
N ASN A 430 14.33 11.45 -0.51
CA ASN A 430 14.48 10.24 0.32
C ASN A 430 13.22 9.82 1.10
N ASP A 431 12.22 10.71 1.22
CA ASP A 431 10.93 10.47 1.86
C ASP A 431 9.78 10.25 0.86
N ALA A 432 10.07 10.13 -0.43
CA ALA A 432 9.11 9.73 -1.44
C ALA A 432 8.60 8.30 -1.23
N THR A 433 7.41 8.03 -1.73
CA THR A 433 6.81 6.69 -1.65
C THR A 433 7.42 5.80 -2.73
N VAL A 434 7.82 4.58 -2.36
CA VAL A 434 8.24 3.55 -3.31
C VAL A 434 7.28 2.37 -3.20
N ASN A 435 6.68 1.98 -4.33
CA ASN A 435 5.78 0.85 -4.43
C ASN A 435 6.39 -0.28 -5.27
N GLY A 436 6.26 -1.52 -4.81
CA GLY A 436 6.83 -2.70 -5.46
C GLY A 436 8.29 -2.97 -5.05
N THR A 437 8.85 -4.03 -5.63
CA THR A 437 10.27 -4.37 -5.50
C THR A 437 10.86 -4.76 -6.85
N PRO A 438 12.13 -4.40 -7.15
CA PRO A 438 12.80 -4.87 -8.35
C PRO A 438 13.00 -6.38 -8.31
N ALA A 439 12.96 -7.03 -9.49
CA ALA A 439 13.33 -8.44 -9.64
C ALA A 439 14.85 -8.64 -9.53
N GLU A 440 15.64 -7.68 -10.03
CA GLU A 440 17.10 -7.70 -9.95
C GLU A 440 17.64 -6.32 -9.59
N GLY A 441 18.56 -6.26 -8.61
CA GLY A 441 19.08 -5.02 -8.04
C GLY A 441 18.34 -4.58 -6.78
N THR A 442 18.48 -3.31 -6.41
CA THR A 442 17.84 -2.71 -5.23
C THR A 442 17.46 -1.26 -5.49
N VAL A 443 16.47 -0.75 -4.75
CA VAL A 443 16.04 0.65 -4.80
C VAL A 443 16.36 1.27 -3.44
N ALA A 444 17.00 2.44 -3.42
CA ALA A 444 17.45 3.08 -2.19
C ALA A 444 17.36 4.61 -2.27
N PRO A 445 17.06 5.29 -1.15
CA PRO A 445 17.07 6.74 -1.06
C PRO A 445 18.51 7.31 -0.95
#